data_AF-A0A7J4PEV6-F1
#
_entry.id   AF-A0A7J4PEV6-F1
#
_cell.length_a   1.000
_cell.length_b   1.000
_cell.length_c   1.000
_cell.angle_alpha   90.00
_cell.angle_beta   90.00
_cell.angle_gamma   90.00
#
_symmetry.space_group_name_H-M   'P 1'
#
loop_
_entity.id
_entity.type
_entity.pdbx_description
1 polymer ?
#
loop_
_entity_poly.entity_id
_entity_poly.type
_entity_poly.pdbx_seq_one_letter_code
_entity_poly.pdbx_strand_id
1 'polypeptide(L)'
;MENKKPKANSKEANPYETAQKQIDKGASYLPDVLPEIINNLKKPHRELTVNFPVRMDNGRLKVFTGYRVQHSLSAGPTKGGIRYHPAVTLDEIRALA
;
A
#
# COMPACT_ATOMS: atom_id res chain seq x y z
N MET A 1 2.54 34.83 10.64
CA MET A 1 2.86 33.51 11.22
C MET A 1 3.07 32.56 10.06
N GLU A 2 4.32 32.24 9.81
CA GLU A 2 4.83 31.70 8.55
C GLU A 2 4.52 30.20 8.45
N ASN A 3 3.72 29.81 7.44
CA ASN A 3 3.42 28.42 7.14
C ASN A 3 4.69 27.73 6.62
N LYS A 4 5.42 27.10 7.55
CA LYS A 4 6.56 26.24 7.26
C LYS A 4 6.03 25.00 6.53
N LYS A 5 6.02 25.04 5.19
CA LYS A 5 5.86 23.84 4.36
C LYS A 5 6.85 22.78 4.88
N PRO A 6 6.42 21.53 5.13
CA PRO A 6 7.36 20.50 5.53
C PRO A 6 8.40 20.34 4.43
N LYS A 7 9.67 20.49 4.80
CA LYS A 7 10.81 20.31 3.91
C LYS A 7 10.83 18.84 3.48
N ALA A 8 10.69 18.58 2.18
CA ALA A 8 10.89 17.26 1.59
C ALA A 8 12.38 16.89 1.75
N ASN A 9 12.69 16.07 2.75
CA ASN A 9 14.03 15.57 3.02
C ASN A 9 14.23 14.21 2.33
N SER A 10 15.26 14.13 1.49
CA SER A 10 16.03 12.93 1.08
C SER A 10 15.31 11.57 1.02
N LYS A 11 15.04 11.05 -0.19
CA LYS A 11 14.79 9.61 -0.48
C LYS A 11 14.11 8.85 0.68
N GLU A 12 12.87 9.20 1.02
CA GLU A 12 12.07 8.32 1.88
C GLU A 12 11.97 6.96 1.16
N ALA A 13 12.49 5.91 1.81
CA ALA A 13 12.48 4.58 1.24
C ALA A 13 11.03 4.14 1.03
N ASN A 14 10.66 3.86 -0.21
CA ASN A 14 9.31 3.41 -0.53
C ASN A 14 9.05 2.07 0.19
N PRO A 15 8.03 1.98 1.07
CA PRO A 15 7.71 0.75 1.78
C PRO A 15 7.45 -0.41 0.83
N TYR A 16 6.84 -0.15 -0.33
CA TYR A 16 6.51 -1.17 -1.32
C TYR A 16 7.77 -1.74 -1.98
N GLU A 17 8.72 -0.90 -2.38
CA GLU A 17 10.01 -1.35 -2.90
C GLU A 17 10.78 -2.17 -1.85
N THR A 18 10.68 -1.77 -0.58
CA THR A 18 11.33 -2.50 0.52
C THR A 18 10.72 -3.90 0.67
N ALA A 19 9.40 -4.03 0.58
CA ALA A 19 8.72 -5.33 0.59
C ALA A 19 9.14 -6.21 -0.60
N GLN A 20 9.21 -5.64 -1.81
CA GLN A 20 9.67 -6.36 -3.01
C GLN A 20 11.11 -6.89 -2.87
N LYS A 21 12.01 -6.10 -2.27
CA LYS A 21 13.39 -6.55 -1.99
C LYS A 21 13.42 -7.73 -1.01
N GLN A 22 12.49 -7.83 -0.07
CA GLN A 22 12.41 -8.99 0.81
C GLN A 22 11.97 -10.24 0.05
N ILE A 23 11.07 -10.12 -0.92
CA ILE A 23 10.69 -11.22 -1.81
C ILE A 23 11.90 -11.69 -2.62
N ASP A 24 12.67 -10.75 -3.19
CA ASP A 24 13.90 -11.09 -3.93
C ASP A 24 14.92 -11.82 -3.06
N LYS A 25 15.12 -11.32 -1.84
CA LYS A 25 16.01 -11.97 -0.88
C LYS A 25 15.52 -13.38 -0.53
N GLY A 26 14.24 -13.57 -0.29
CA GLY A 26 13.64 -14.88 -0.03
C GLY A 26 13.81 -15.84 -1.21
N ALA A 27 13.57 -15.35 -2.43
CA ALA A 27 13.72 -16.12 -3.66
C ALA A 27 15.16 -16.59 -3.90
N SER A 28 16.18 -15.85 -3.43
CA SER A 28 17.59 -16.25 -3.55
C SER A 28 17.92 -17.58 -2.87
N TYR A 29 17.09 -18.02 -1.91
CA TYR A 29 17.23 -19.31 -1.24
C TYR A 29 16.52 -20.46 -1.95
N LEU A 30 15.75 -20.19 -3.02
CA LEU A 30 14.89 -21.15 -3.71
C LEU A 30 15.19 -21.16 -5.22
N PRO A 31 16.28 -21.82 -5.65
CA PRO A 31 16.75 -21.75 -7.05
C PRO A 31 15.80 -22.39 -8.07
N ASP A 32 14.94 -23.32 -7.63
CA ASP A 32 14.03 -24.06 -8.51
C ASP A 32 12.70 -23.33 -8.76
N VAL A 33 12.46 -22.18 -8.11
CA VAL A 33 11.22 -21.42 -8.29
C VAL A 33 11.28 -20.63 -9.59
N LEU A 34 10.24 -20.80 -10.41
CA LEU A 34 10.12 -20.10 -11.69
C LEU A 34 10.08 -18.57 -11.48
N PRO A 35 10.79 -17.78 -12.30
CA PRO A 35 10.80 -16.31 -12.21
C PRO A 35 9.40 -15.68 -12.29
N GLU A 36 8.48 -16.31 -13.01
CA GLU A 36 7.09 -15.88 -13.17
C GLU A 36 6.33 -15.90 -11.85
N ILE A 37 6.58 -16.89 -10.99
CA ILE A 37 5.97 -17.01 -9.66
C ILE A 37 6.47 -15.86 -8.78
N ILE A 38 7.77 -15.58 -8.80
CA ILE A 38 8.38 -14.48 -8.03
C ILE A 38 7.83 -13.14 -8.51
N ASN A 39 7.73 -12.93 -9.82
CA ASN A 39 7.18 -11.71 -10.40
C ASN A 39 5.69 -11.52 -10.07
N ASN A 40 4.92 -12.61 -10.02
CA ASN A 40 3.53 -12.58 -9.58
C ASN A 40 3.43 -12.19 -8.10
N LEU A 41 4.23 -12.80 -7.23
CA LEU A 41 4.30 -12.50 -5.79
C LEU A 41 4.67 -11.06 -5.47
N LYS A 42 5.40 -10.36 -6.35
CA LYS A 42 5.77 -8.95 -6.14
C LYS A 42 4.65 -7.96 -6.42
N LYS A 43 3.59 -8.37 -7.12
CA LYS A 43 2.49 -7.49 -7.54
C LYS A 43 1.21 -7.87 -6.82
N PRO A 44 0.47 -6.89 -6.27
CA PRO A 44 -0.82 -7.20 -5.68
C PRO A 44 -1.82 -7.61 -6.76
N HIS A 45 -2.67 -8.57 -6.43
CA HIS A 45 -3.70 -9.08 -7.34
C HIS A 45 -4.79 -8.04 -7.64
N ARG A 46 -5.17 -7.23 -6.64
CA ARG A 46 -6.20 -6.20 -6.80
C ARG A 46 -5.92 -4.97 -5.93
N GLU A 47 -6.17 -3.81 -6.50
CA GLU A 47 -6.12 -2.52 -5.81
C GLU A 47 -7.41 -1.75 -6.07
N LEU A 48 -8.04 -1.27 -5.00
CA LEU A 48 -9.25 -0.46 -5.06
C LEU A 48 -8.97 0.89 -4.42
N THR A 49 -9.08 1.95 -5.21
CA THR A 49 -9.09 3.33 -4.74
C THR A 49 -10.53 3.84 -4.78
N VAL A 50 -11.04 4.32 -3.65
CA VAL A 50 -12.37 4.91 -3.55
C VAL A 50 -12.28 6.34 -3.10
N ASN A 51 -13.06 7.22 -3.72
CA ASN A 51 -13.30 8.57 -3.23
C ASN A 51 -14.75 8.63 -2.75
N PHE A 52 -14.96 8.87 -1.46
CA PHE A 52 -16.30 8.84 -0.89
C PHE A 52 -16.58 10.14 -0.11
N PRO A 53 -17.75 10.78 -0.33
CA PRO A 53 -18.14 11.96 0.41
C PRO A 53 -18.69 11.57 1.78
N VAL A 54 -18.35 12.36 2.79
CA VAL A 54 -18.88 12.25 4.15
C VAL A 54 -19.46 13.60 4.55
N ARG A 55 -20.69 13.59 5.06
CA ARG A 55 -21.29 14.78 5.68
C ARG A 55 -20.77 14.89 7.11
N MET A 56 -20.03 15.96 7.37
CA MET A 56 -19.44 16.25 8.68
C MET A 56 -20.49 16.81 9.64
N ASP A 57 -20.19 16.82 10.95
CA ASP A 57 -21.11 17.30 11.99
C ASP A 57 -21.53 18.78 11.81
N ASN A 58 -20.67 19.60 11.19
CA ASN A 58 -20.96 20.99 10.85
C ASN A 58 -21.79 21.16 9.56
N GLY A 59 -22.33 20.08 9.00
CA GLY A 59 -23.12 20.07 7.77
C GLY A 59 -22.32 20.17 6.47
N ARG A 60 -21.00 20.41 6.52
CA ARG A 60 -20.16 20.47 5.32
C ARG A 60 -19.87 19.07 4.77
N LEU A 61 -19.79 18.95 3.45
CA LEU A 61 -19.29 17.74 2.79
C LEU A 61 -17.77 17.76 2.73
N LYS A 62 -17.15 16.62 3.07
CA LYS A 62 -15.72 16.37 2.87
C LYS A 62 -15.55 15.06 2.12
N VAL A 63 -14.74 15.06 1.06
CA VAL A 63 -14.39 13.85 0.33
C VAL A 63 -13.12 13.26 0.93
N PHE A 64 -13.13 11.95 1.17
CA PHE A 64 -11.98 11.18 1.62
C PHE A 64 -11.58 10.18 0.55
N THR A 65 -10.29 9.91 0.45
CA THR A 65 -9.74 8.86 -0.40
C THR A 65 -9.39 7.65 0.48
N GLY A 66 -9.88 6.48 0.09
CA GLY A 66 -9.58 5.20 0.74
C GLY A 66 -8.91 4.24 -0.23
N TYR A 67 -8.03 3.38 0.31
CA TYR A 67 -7.31 2.36 -0.44
C TYR A 67 -7.54 0.98 0.17
N ARG A 68 -7.85 -0.01 -0.66
CA ARG A 68 -7.86 -1.42 -0.28
C ARG A 68 -7.04 -2.22 -1.28
N VAL A 69 -5.91 -2.74 -0.83
CA VAL A 69 -5.05 -3.63 -1.62
C VAL A 69 -5.27 -5.06 -1.14
N GLN A 70 -5.32 -5.97 -2.09
CA GLN A 70 -5.42 -7.41 -1.88
C GLN A 70 -4.27 -8.06 -2.62
N HIS A 71 -3.24 -8.46 -1.87
CA HIS A 71 -1.99 -8.88 -2.46
C HIS A 71 -2.09 -10.24 -3.13
N SER A 72 -2.63 -11.24 -2.43
CA SER A 72 -2.85 -12.59 -2.96
C SER A 72 -4.22 -13.15 -2.56
N LEU A 73 -4.81 -13.93 -3.47
CA LEU A 73 -6.06 -14.69 -3.26
C LEU A 73 -5.81 -16.20 -3.22
N SER A 74 -4.55 -16.66 -3.34
CA SER A 74 -4.22 -18.07 -3.52
C SER A 74 -4.61 -18.94 -2.31
N ALA A 75 -4.64 -18.36 -1.11
CA ALA A 75 -5.00 -19.06 0.13
C ALA A 75 -6.48 -18.87 0.55
N GLY A 76 -7.32 -18.28 -0.32
CA GLY A 76 -8.71 -17.98 -0.03
C GLY A 76 -8.97 -16.47 0.21
N PRO A 77 -9.98 -16.09 1.01
CA PRO A 77 -10.35 -14.69 1.18
C PRO A 77 -9.22 -13.89 1.83
N THR A 78 -8.96 -12.69 1.30
CA THR A 78 -7.88 -11.82 1.81
C THR A 78 -8.14 -11.38 3.25
N LYS A 79 -7.09 -11.36 4.06
CA LYS A 79 -7.10 -10.77 5.40
C LYS A 79 -6.17 -9.57 5.46
N GLY A 80 -6.63 -8.49 6.09
CA GLY A 80 -5.84 -7.28 6.32
C GLY A 80 -6.62 -6.25 7.12
N GLY A 81 -5.93 -5.49 7.97
CA GLY A 81 -6.52 -4.45 8.81
C GLY A 81 -6.99 -3.22 8.04
N ILE A 82 -7.46 -2.20 8.77
CA ILE A 82 -7.79 -0.87 8.24
C ILE A 82 -6.95 0.13 9.03
N ARG A 83 -6.34 1.10 8.33
CA ARG A 83 -5.51 2.15 8.93
C ARG A 83 -6.13 3.52 8.65
N TYR A 84 -6.25 4.35 9.68
CA TYR A 84 -6.64 5.75 9.56
C TYR A 84 -5.46 6.64 9.91
N HIS A 85 -4.88 7.28 8.91
CA HIS A 85 -3.81 8.26 9.10
C HIS A 85 -3.85 9.29 7.94
N PRO A 86 -3.63 10.59 8.20
CA PRO A 86 -3.73 11.62 7.15
C PRO A 86 -2.66 11.51 6.06
N ALA A 87 -1.56 10.80 6.33
CA ALA A 87 -0.45 10.61 5.40
C ALA A 87 -0.43 9.21 4.74
N VAL A 88 -1.52 8.43 4.81
CA VAL A 88 -1.58 7.13 4.12
C VAL A 88 -1.38 7.33 2.62
N THR A 89 -0.49 6.52 2.03
CA THR A 89 -0.29 6.46 0.59
C THR A 89 -0.64 5.08 0.04
N LEU A 90 -0.93 4.99 -1.26
CA LEU A 90 -1.20 3.70 -1.91
C LEU A 90 -0.01 2.73 -1.77
N ASP A 91 1.21 3.22 -1.90
CA ASP A 91 2.42 2.39 -1.77
C ASP A 91 2.62 1.84 -0.36
N GLU A 92 2.28 2.62 0.68
CA GLU A 92 2.25 2.11 2.04
C GLU A 92 1.24 0.95 2.17
N ILE A 93 0.05 1.09 1.60
CA ILE A 93 -0.98 0.03 1.67
C ILE A 93 -0.59 -1.19 0.82
N ARG A 94 0.08 -1.02 -0.32
CA ARG A 94 0.65 -2.14 -1.09
C ARG A 94 1.68 -2.92 -0.29
N ALA A 95 2.51 -2.24 0.50
CA ALA A 95 3.53 -2.89 1.32
C ALA A 95 2.96 -3.66 2.52
N LEU A 96 1.80 -3.23 3.04
CA LEU A 96 1.15 -3.83 4.22
C LEU A 96 0.13 -4.92 3.89
N ALA A 97 -0.28 -5.06 2.63
CA ALA A 97 -1.27 -6.03 2.16
C ALA A 97 -0.65 -7.39 1.86
#